data_AF-A0A7Y5R1C5-F1
#
_entry.id   AF-A0A7Y5R1C5-F1
#
_cell.length_a   1.000
_cell.length_b   1.000
_cell.length_c   1.000
_cell.angle_alpha   90.00
_cell.angle_beta   90.00
_cell.angle_gamma   90.00
#
_symmetry.space_group_name_H-M   'P 1'
#
loop_
_entity.id
_entity.type
_entity.pdbx_description
1 polymer ?
#
loop_
_entity_poly.entity_id
_entity_poly.type
_entity_poly.pdbx_seq_one_letter_code
_entity_poly.pdbx_strand_id
1 'polypeptide(L)'
;GAAAALVAASERPWIVRAVVSRGGRPDLARDSLPDVEAPTLLVVGSEDLAVIDFNRDALSKLRCLRRLRIVHGAGHLFEEPGAMAAVSALAREWFETYLVGTIGSAG
;
A
#
# COMPACT_ATOMS: atom_id res chain seq x y z
N GLY A 1 -5.96 -3.36 -9.12
CA GLY A 1 -6.25 -2.26 -8.19
C GLY A 1 -5.03 -1.44 -7.83
N ALA A 2 -3.93 -2.06 -7.38
CA ALA A 2 -2.75 -1.37 -6.85
C ALA A 2 -2.22 -0.20 -7.69
N ALA A 3 -1.90 -0.43 -8.97
CA ALA A 3 -1.40 0.63 -9.85
C ALA A 3 -2.39 1.80 -9.98
N ALA A 4 -3.68 1.49 -10.23
CA ALA A 4 -4.71 2.50 -10.35
C ALA A 4 -4.87 3.34 -9.06
N ALA A 5 -4.74 2.72 -7.88
CA ALA A 5 -4.80 3.44 -6.61
C ALA A 5 -3.60 4.39 -6.44
N LEU A 6 -2.40 3.99 -6.86
CA LEU A 6 -1.20 4.83 -6.78
C LEU A 6 -1.21 5.97 -7.81
N VAL A 7 -1.68 5.71 -9.03
CA VAL A 7 -1.92 6.77 -10.04
C VAL A 7 -2.93 7.78 -9.52
N ALA A 8 -4.05 7.33 -8.95
CA ALA A 8 -5.03 8.24 -8.37
C ALA A 8 -4.46 9.06 -7.18
N ALA A 9 -3.58 8.44 -6.39
CA ALA A 9 -2.91 9.11 -5.27
C ALA A 9 -1.91 10.18 -5.72
N SER A 10 -1.16 9.94 -6.80
CA SER A 10 -0.25 10.95 -7.37
C SER A 10 -1.01 12.11 -8.03
N GLU A 11 -2.17 11.85 -8.63
CA GLU A 11 -3.00 12.88 -9.27
C GLU A 11 -3.75 13.76 -8.26
N ARG A 12 -3.94 13.27 -7.02
CA ARG A 12 -4.75 13.94 -5.98
C ARG A 12 -4.05 13.95 -4.62
N PRO A 13 -2.84 14.52 -4.50
CA PRO A 13 -2.03 14.44 -3.29
C PRO A 13 -2.71 15.09 -2.07
N TRP A 14 -3.55 16.10 -2.29
CA TRP A 14 -4.28 16.81 -1.22
C TRP A 14 -5.49 16.03 -0.67
N ILE A 15 -6.00 15.04 -1.42
CA ILE A 15 -7.21 14.28 -1.07
C ILE A 15 -6.83 12.91 -0.50
N VAL A 16 -5.86 12.24 -1.13
CA VAL A 16 -5.45 10.89 -0.73
C VAL A 16 -4.46 10.99 0.43
N ARG A 17 -4.89 10.59 1.62
CA ARG A 17 -4.09 10.72 2.86
C ARG A 17 -3.33 9.46 3.25
N ALA A 18 -3.69 8.29 2.71
CA ALA A 18 -3.00 7.03 2.91
C ALA A 18 -3.38 6.01 1.84
N VAL A 19 -2.46 5.11 1.49
CA VAL A 19 -2.69 4.02 0.53
C VAL A 19 -2.26 2.69 1.15
N VAL A 20 -3.07 1.64 0.96
CA VAL A 20 -2.70 0.24 1.23
C VAL A 20 -2.90 -0.57 -0.05
N SER A 21 -1.85 -1.23 -0.54
CA SER A 21 -1.88 -2.12 -1.70
C SER A 21 -1.63 -3.56 -1.26
N ARG A 22 -2.62 -4.44 -1.42
CA ARG A 22 -2.54 -5.87 -1.10
C ARG A 22 -2.30 -6.71 -2.35
N GLY A 23 -1.22 -7.50 -2.36
CA GLY A 23 -0.91 -8.53 -3.37
C GLY A 23 -0.87 -8.03 -4.81
N GLY A 24 -0.74 -6.72 -5.02
CA GLY A 24 -0.93 -6.10 -6.33
C GLY A 24 0.38 -5.87 -7.07
N ARG A 25 0.24 -5.28 -8.27
CA ARG A 25 1.32 -4.84 -9.15
C ARG A 25 1.46 -3.31 -9.13
N PRO A 26 1.99 -2.71 -8.04
CA PRO A 26 2.19 -1.26 -7.96
C PRO A 26 3.26 -0.75 -8.93
N ASP A 27 4.17 -1.62 -9.37
CA ASP A 27 5.18 -1.32 -10.40
C ASP A 27 4.56 -0.82 -11.71
N LEU A 28 3.33 -1.23 -12.01
CA LEU A 28 2.59 -0.79 -13.19
C LEU A 28 2.11 0.67 -13.11
N ALA A 29 2.22 1.34 -11.96
CA ALA A 29 2.00 2.79 -11.86
C ALA A 29 3.18 3.60 -12.44
N ARG A 30 4.33 2.96 -12.72
CA ARG A 30 5.46 3.52 -13.48
C ARG A 30 5.84 4.94 -13.04
N ASP A 31 5.71 5.91 -13.93
CA ASP A 31 6.16 7.29 -13.77
C ASP A 31 5.35 8.08 -12.74
N SER A 32 4.20 7.56 -12.32
CA SER A 32 3.40 8.15 -11.23
C SER A 32 3.97 7.85 -9.84
N LEU A 33 4.78 6.79 -9.68
CA LEU A 33 5.29 6.37 -8.37
C LEU A 33 6.10 7.45 -7.64
N PRO A 34 7.02 8.20 -8.30
CA PRO A 34 7.76 9.27 -7.64
C PRO A 34 6.89 10.42 -7.12
N ASP A 35 5.70 10.60 -7.69
CA ASP A 35 4.79 11.72 -7.40
C ASP A 35 3.74 11.37 -6.33
N VAL A 36 3.74 10.13 -5.83
CA VAL A 36 2.86 9.75 -4.70
C VAL A 36 3.38 10.39 -3.42
N GLU A 37 2.57 11.27 -2.83
CA GLU A 37 2.86 11.90 -1.52
C GLU A 37 2.24 11.13 -0.34
N ALA A 38 1.13 10.42 -0.59
CA ALA A 38 0.41 9.70 0.44
C ALA A 38 1.25 8.56 1.06
N PRO A 39 1.32 8.46 2.41
CA PRO A 39 1.88 7.31 3.10
C PRO A 39 1.36 5.98 2.53
N THR A 40 2.28 5.17 1.99
CA THR A 40 1.93 3.96 1.23
C THR A 40 2.43 2.67 1.91
N LEU A 41 1.50 1.76 2.18
CA LEU A 41 1.80 0.41 2.64
C LEU A 41 1.59 -0.60 1.50
N LEU A 42 2.62 -1.36 1.20
CA LEU A 42 2.56 -2.50 0.29
C LEU A 42 2.54 -3.80 1.13
N VAL A 43 1.57 -4.68 0.89
CA VAL A 43 1.42 -5.96 1.61
C VAL A 43 1.42 -7.11 0.61
N VAL A 44 2.33 -8.06 0.79
CA VAL A 44 2.51 -9.22 -0.11
C VAL A 44 2.58 -10.51 0.71
N GLY A 45 2.17 -11.64 0.13
CA GLY A 45 2.36 -12.96 0.72
C GLY A 45 3.80 -13.46 0.49
N SER A 46 4.35 -14.23 1.43
CA SER A 46 5.72 -14.76 1.31
C SER A 46 5.89 -15.79 0.20
N GLU A 47 4.82 -16.45 -0.22
CA GLU A 47 4.87 -17.49 -1.25
C GLU A 47 4.77 -16.92 -2.68
N ASP A 48 4.43 -15.64 -2.82
CA ASP A 48 4.35 -14.95 -4.11
C ASP A 48 5.64 -14.14 -4.39
N LEU A 49 6.72 -14.86 -4.69
CA LEU A 49 8.06 -14.29 -4.88
C LEU A 49 8.11 -13.25 -6.00
N ALA A 50 7.38 -13.48 -7.10
CA ALA A 50 7.32 -12.52 -8.20
C ALA A 50 6.67 -11.21 -7.76
N VAL A 51 5.55 -11.26 -7.03
CA VAL A 51 4.89 -10.07 -6.51
C VAL A 51 5.73 -9.36 -5.45
N ILE A 52 6.51 -10.08 -4.65
CA ILE A 52 7.49 -9.47 -3.75
C ILE A 52 8.47 -8.58 -4.53
N ASP A 53 9.06 -9.09 -5.62
CA ASP A 53 10.05 -8.34 -6.39
C ASP A 53 9.43 -7.14 -7.12
N PHE A 54 8.22 -7.29 -7.67
CA PHE A 54 7.46 -6.17 -8.22
C PHE A 54 7.16 -5.09 -7.18
N ASN A 55 6.82 -5.47 -5.95
CA ASN A 55 6.57 -4.52 -4.87
C ASN A 55 7.85 -3.87 -4.37
N ARG A 56 8.99 -4.57 -4.35
CA ARG A 56 10.31 -3.99 -4.04
C ARG A 56 10.74 -2.95 -5.07
N ASP A 57 10.56 -3.24 -6.36
CA ASP A 57 10.82 -2.30 -7.44
C ASP A 57 9.97 -1.02 -7.28
N ALA A 58 8.66 -1.18 -7.08
CA ALA A 58 7.79 -0.03 -6.82
C ALA A 58 8.18 0.73 -5.54
N LEU A 59 8.51 0.02 -4.46
CA LEU A 59 8.97 0.60 -3.21
C LEU A 59 10.19 1.47 -3.43
N SER A 60 11.14 1.08 -4.29
CA SER A 60 12.35 1.87 -4.57
C SER A 60 12.03 3.21 -5.26
N LYS A 61 10.98 3.25 -6.08
CA LYS A 61 10.58 4.40 -6.91
C LYS A 61 9.69 5.42 -6.20
N LEU A 62 8.90 4.98 -5.22
CA LEU A 62 8.12 5.88 -4.36
C LEU A 62 9.05 6.94 -3.72
N ARG A 63 8.53 8.08 -3.28
CA ARG A 63 9.32 9.09 -2.54
C ARG A 63 8.75 9.44 -1.18
N CYS A 64 7.46 9.17 -0.97
CA CYS A 64 6.78 9.32 0.31
C CYS A 64 7.24 8.33 1.40
N LEU A 65 6.63 8.48 2.57
CA LEU A 65 6.67 7.46 3.62
C LEU A 65 6.08 6.17 3.06
N ARG A 66 6.86 5.10 3.13
CA ARG A 66 6.54 3.84 2.48
C ARG A 66 7.03 2.64 3.27
N ARG A 67 6.27 1.55 3.22
CA ARG A 67 6.63 0.31 3.89
C ARG A 67 6.17 -0.88 3.06
N LEU A 68 6.99 -1.94 3.03
CA LEU A 68 6.62 -3.25 2.51
C LEU A 68 6.47 -4.22 3.69
N ARG A 69 5.36 -4.95 3.75
CA ARG A 69 5.12 -6.01 4.73
C ARG A 69 4.87 -7.33 4.00
N ILE A 70 5.57 -8.36 4.46
CA ILE A 70 5.46 -9.72 3.93
C ILE A 70 4.69 -10.54 4.98
N VAL A 71 3.57 -11.15 4.58
CA VAL A 71 2.79 -12.08 5.40
C VAL A 71 3.33 -13.48 5.19
N HIS A 72 3.87 -14.10 6.24
CA HIS A 72 4.47 -15.43 6.15
C HIS A 72 3.41 -16.52 5.95
N GLY A 73 3.70 -17.49 5.09
CA GLY A 73 2.80 -18.60 4.75
C GLY A 73 1.57 -18.17 3.94
N ALA A 74 1.61 -17.00 3.30
CA ALA A 74 0.52 -16.51 2.47
C ALA A 74 0.91 -16.47 0.99
N GLY A 75 0.01 -16.91 0.12
CA GLY A 75 0.10 -16.79 -1.32
C GLY A 75 -0.47 -15.47 -1.86
N HIS A 76 -0.74 -15.44 -3.16
CA HIS A 76 -1.22 -14.24 -3.88
C HIS A 76 -2.56 -13.72 -3.33
N LEU A 77 -3.47 -14.65 -3.01
CA LEU A 77 -4.84 -14.35 -2.61
C LEU A 77 -5.04 -14.30 -1.09
N PHE A 78 -4.02 -14.68 -0.30
CA PHE A 78 -4.08 -14.73 1.16
C PHE A 78 -5.21 -15.64 1.68
N GLU A 79 -5.49 -16.76 1.01
CA GLU A 79 -6.56 -17.71 1.38
C GLU A 79 -6.17 -18.58 2.58
N GLU A 80 -4.90 -18.60 2.94
CA GLU A 80 -4.36 -19.39 4.03
C GLU A 80 -4.91 -18.91 5.39
N PRO A 81 -5.09 -19.82 6.36
CA PRO A 81 -5.66 -19.48 7.66
C PRO A 81 -4.96 -18.29 8.33
N GLY A 82 -5.71 -17.22 8.57
CA GLY A 82 -5.22 -16.00 9.23
C GLY A 82 -4.48 -15.01 8.33
N ALA A 83 -4.18 -15.35 7.07
CA ALA A 83 -3.46 -14.45 6.16
C ALA A 83 -4.24 -13.15 5.90
N MET A 84 -5.51 -13.24 5.52
CA MET A 84 -6.37 -12.06 5.34
C MET A 84 -6.63 -11.28 6.64
N ALA A 85 -6.64 -11.95 7.80
CA ALA A 85 -6.75 -11.27 9.09
C ALA A 85 -5.51 -10.43 9.38
N ALA A 86 -4.32 -10.95 9.08
CA ALA A 86 -3.06 -10.22 9.19
C ALA A 86 -3.01 -9.01 8.25
N VAL A 87 -3.43 -9.18 6.99
CA VAL A 87 -3.57 -8.04 6.04
C VAL A 87 -4.49 -6.97 6.59
N SER A 88 -5.66 -7.37 7.12
CA SER A 88 -6.66 -6.45 7.65
C SER A 88 -6.14 -5.67 8.86
N ALA A 89 -5.42 -6.33 9.76
CA ALA A 89 -4.78 -5.68 10.91
C ALA A 89 -3.74 -4.63 10.47
N LEU A 90 -2.85 -5.00 9.53
CA LEU A 90 -1.85 -4.09 8.98
C LEU A 90 -2.49 -2.88 8.29
N ALA A 91 -3.56 -3.10 7.52
CA ALA A 91 -4.29 -2.03 6.86
C ALA A 91 -4.95 -1.07 7.85
N ARG A 92 -5.61 -1.63 8.88
CA ARG A 92 -6.23 -0.85 9.96
C ARG A 92 -5.21 0.04 10.66
N GLU A 93 -4.10 -0.54 11.13
CA GLU A 93 -3.04 0.21 11.82
C GLU A 93 -2.49 1.34 10.94
N TRP A 94 -2.32 1.08 9.64
CA TRP A 94 -1.87 2.11 8.70
C TRP A 94 -2.85 3.26 8.60
N PHE A 95 -4.14 2.96 8.41
CA PHE A 95 -5.16 3.98 8.30
C PHE A 95 -5.39 4.75 9.61
N GLU A 96 -5.38 4.07 10.76
CA GLU A 96 -5.44 4.71 12.08
C GLU A 96 -4.26 5.67 12.30
N THR A 97 -3.08 5.36 11.75
CA THR A 97 -1.92 6.24 11.88
C THR A 97 -2.01 7.47 10.98
N TYR A 98 -2.44 7.32 9.73
CA TYR A 98 -2.30 8.37 8.70
C TYR A 98 -3.60 9.10 8.32
N LEU A 99 -4.76 8.55 8.64
CA LEU A 99 -6.06 9.21 8.40
C LEU A 99 -6.52 10.07 9.59
N VAL A 100 -5.91 9.93 10.76
CA VAL A 100 -6.28 10.68 11.97
C VAL A 100 -5.63 12.07 11.91
N GLY A 101 -6.27 12.95 11.15
CA GLY A 101 -5.77 14.31 10.94
C GLY A 101 -6.56 15.10 9.91
N THR A 102 -7.90 15.03 9.96
CA THR A 102 -8.83 16.06 9.41
C THR A 102 -10.22 15.91 10.03
N ILE A 103 -10.34 15.92 11.36
CA ILE A 103 -11.56 16.50 11.95
C ILE A 103 -11.20 17.97 12.13
N GLY A 104 -11.57 18.79 11.14
CA GLY A 104 -11.45 20.22 11.26
C GLY A 104 -12.22 20.66 12.50
N SER A 105 -11.51 21.27 13.45
CA SER A 105 -12.13 22.21 14.37
C SER A 105 -12.75 23.32 13.52
N ALA A 106 -14.07 23.25 13.33
CA ALA A 106 -14.83 24.42 12.96
C ALA A 106 -14.78 25.36 14.18
N GLY A 107 -13.91 26.37 14.10
CA GLY A 107 -13.99 27.58 14.91
C GLY A 107 -14.99 28.56 14.31
#